data_AF-A0A2V2SI47-F1
#
_entry.id   AF-A0A2V2SI47-F1
#
_cell.length_a   1.000
_cell.length_b   1.000
_cell.length_c   1.000
_cell.angle_alpha   90.00
_cell.angle_beta   90.00
_cell.angle_gamma   90.00
#
_symmetry.space_group_name_H-M   'P 1'
#
loop_
_entity.id
_entity.type
_entity.pdbx_description
1 polymer ?
#
loop_
_entity_poly.entity_id
_entity_poly.type
_entity_poly.pdbx_seq_one_letter_code
_entity_poly.pdbx_strand_id
1 'polypeptide(L)'
;MKKPDVFSIEAYSNRDKRVVFHHREALSIEGEVLIRFVEHYGMITATSNGEDSTGRQRLMLLPPDQVVDRAREMTRLAFDAIRAEGWSYEIPSFEDLTKEKEESE
;
A
#
# COMPACT_ATOMS: atom_id res chain seq x y z
N MET A 1 0.53 -8.76 -10.18
CA MET A 1 -0.36 -7.59 -10.07
C MET A 1 -0.89 -7.26 -11.45
N LYS A 2 -2.22 -7.30 -11.66
CA LYS A 2 -2.83 -6.87 -12.92
C LYS A 2 -2.69 -5.35 -13.04
N LYS A 3 -2.37 -4.86 -14.24
CA LYS A 3 -2.25 -3.41 -14.46
C LYS A 3 -3.62 -2.77 -14.23
N PRO A 4 -3.68 -1.56 -13.63
CA PRO A 4 -4.94 -0.86 -13.49
C PRO A 4 -5.50 -0.49 -14.87
N ASP A 5 -6.82 -0.51 -15.00
CA ASP A 5 -7.50 -0.03 -16.20
C ASP A 5 -7.44 1.51 -16.20
N VAL A 6 -7.16 2.12 -17.34
CA VAL A 6 -7.15 3.59 -17.52
C VAL A 6 -8.41 3.97 -18.27
N PHE A 7 -9.32 4.69 -17.60
CA PHE A 7 -10.66 4.92 -18.14
C PHE A 7 -10.74 6.03 -19.16
N SER A 8 -10.09 7.16 -18.91
CA SER A 8 -10.14 8.30 -19.82
C SER A 8 -9.01 9.28 -19.53
N ILE A 9 -8.59 10.00 -20.59
CA ILE A 9 -7.93 11.30 -20.50
C ILE A 9 -8.97 12.31 -20.97
N GLU A 10 -10.09 12.43 -20.26
CA GLU A 10 -11.17 13.34 -20.69
C GLU A 10 -11.14 14.66 -19.94
N ALA A 11 -11.07 15.73 -20.74
CA ALA A 11 -11.16 17.11 -20.33
C ALA A 11 -12.63 17.44 -20.02
N TYR A 12 -13.05 17.21 -18.76
CA TYR A 12 -14.40 17.57 -18.30
C TYR A 12 -14.68 19.09 -18.33
N SER A 13 -13.64 19.91 -18.57
CA SER A 13 -13.73 21.27 -19.06
C SER A 13 -12.45 21.59 -19.85
N ASN A 14 -12.47 22.59 -20.74
CA ASN A 14 -11.38 22.97 -21.65
C ASN A 14 -10.00 23.31 -21.00
N ARG A 15 -9.72 22.96 -19.73
CA ARG A 15 -8.45 23.25 -19.06
C ARG A 15 -7.81 22.12 -18.24
N ASP A 16 -8.56 21.14 -17.71
CA ASP A 16 -7.97 20.12 -16.83
C ASP A 16 -8.14 18.70 -17.38
N LYS A 17 -7.02 18.09 -17.76
CA LYS A 17 -6.94 16.66 -18.06
C LYS A 17 -6.99 15.89 -16.74
N ARG A 18 -7.96 14.98 -16.57
CA ARG A 18 -8.02 14.05 -15.44
C ARG A 18 -7.75 12.64 -15.97
N VAL A 19 -6.96 11.88 -15.21
CA VAL A 19 -6.71 10.47 -15.46
C VAL A 19 -7.38 9.70 -14.32
N VAL A 20 -8.31 8.82 -14.66
CA VAL A 20 -8.96 7.92 -13.70
C VAL A 20 -8.34 6.54 -13.86
N PHE A 21 -7.91 5.95 -12.74
CA PHE A 21 -7.38 4.59 -12.67
C PHE A 21 -8.36 3.70 -11.92
N HIS A 22 -8.54 2.48 -12.41
CA HIS A 22 -9.21 1.42 -11.67
C HIS A 22 -8.26 0.33 -11.28
N HIS A 23 -8.11 0.19 -9.97
CA HIS A 23 -7.32 -0.86 -9.38
C HIS A 23 -8.12 -2.17 -9.43
N ARG A 24 -7.48 -3.21 -9.97
CA ARG A 24 -8.05 -4.55 -10.10
C ARG A 24 -7.80 -5.45 -8.89
N GLU A 25 -7.29 -4.88 -7.81
CA GLU A 25 -6.96 -5.59 -6.58
C GLU A 25 -7.37 -4.70 -5.40
N ALA A 26 -8.11 -5.28 -4.46
CA ALA A 26 -8.45 -4.66 -3.20
C ALA A 26 -8.01 -5.53 -2.02
N LEU A 27 -7.87 -4.89 -0.87
CA LEU A 27 -7.50 -5.56 0.37
C LEU A 27 -8.78 -5.97 1.12
N SER A 28 -8.70 -7.09 1.82
CA SER A 28 -9.68 -7.40 2.87
C SER A 28 -9.48 -6.48 4.07
N ILE A 29 -10.40 -6.53 5.03
CA ILE A 29 -10.32 -5.75 6.28
C ILE A 29 -9.00 -6.07 7.03
N GLU A 30 -8.61 -7.34 7.08
CA GLU A 30 -7.35 -7.78 7.68
C GLU A 30 -6.13 -7.16 6.98
N GLY A 31 -6.14 -7.15 5.65
CA GLY A 31 -5.11 -6.51 4.84
C GLY A 31 -5.02 -5.00 5.09
N GLU A 32 -6.16 -4.31 5.14
CA GLU A 32 -6.21 -2.88 5.47
C GLU A 32 -5.67 -2.59 6.87
N VAL A 33 -6.07 -3.38 7.86
CA VAL A 33 -5.62 -3.24 9.24
C VAL A 33 -4.11 -3.46 9.33
N LEU A 34 -3.56 -4.48 8.66
CA LEU A 34 -2.12 -4.72 8.63
C LEU A 34 -1.37 -3.50 8.07
N ILE A 35 -1.82 -2.94 6.94
CA ILE A 35 -1.18 -1.77 6.34
C ILE A 35 -1.19 -0.58 7.30
N ARG A 36 -2.31 -0.34 8.01
CA ARG A 36 -2.38 0.73 9.02
C ARG A 36 -1.40 0.52 10.17
N PHE A 37 -1.23 -0.73 10.63
CA PHE A 37 -0.22 -1.05 11.65
C PHE A 37 1.20 -0.79 11.15
N VAL A 38 1.50 -1.18 9.91
CA VAL A 38 2.80 -0.95 9.28
C VAL A 38 3.07 0.55 9.11
N GLU A 39 2.08 1.34 8.70
CA GLU A 39 2.19 2.79 8.55
C GLU A 39 2.49 3.49 9.89
N HIS A 40 1.75 3.15 10.95
CA HIS A 40 1.84 3.85 12.23
C HIS A 40 3.01 3.38 13.09
N TYR A 41 3.30 2.08 13.09
CA TYR A 41 4.27 1.49 14.02
C TYR A 41 5.48 0.91 13.32
N GLY A 42 5.36 0.57 12.04
CA GLY A 42 6.43 -0.06 11.28
C GLY A 42 7.65 0.85 11.06
N MET A 43 7.42 2.17 11.02
CA MET A 43 8.46 3.18 10.77
C MET A 43 9.14 3.70 12.04
N ILE A 44 8.80 3.16 13.22
CA ILE A 44 9.55 3.45 14.46
C ILE A 44 10.88 2.70 14.38
N THR A 45 11.97 3.44 14.13
CA THR A 45 13.27 2.83 13.87
C THR A 45 14.38 3.54 14.63
N ALA A 46 15.05 2.77 15.49
CA ALA A 46 16.24 3.21 16.17
C ALA A 46 17.18 2.03 16.37
N THR A 47 18.48 2.32 16.39
CA THR A 47 19.53 1.35 16.74
C THR A 47 20.09 1.66 18.12
N SER A 48 20.69 0.68 18.78
CA SER A 48 21.34 0.92 20.06
C SER A 48 22.56 1.82 19.89
N ASN A 49 22.75 2.74 20.82
CA ASN A 49 23.85 3.71 20.83
C ASN A 49 24.56 3.71 22.18
N GLY A 50 24.90 2.52 22.65
CA GLY A 50 25.49 2.28 23.96
C GLY A 50 24.53 2.55 25.13
N GLU A 51 25.12 2.72 26.31
CA GLU A 51 24.40 3.01 27.56
C GLU A 51 24.72 4.42 28.06
N ASP A 52 23.77 5.04 28.75
CA ASP A 52 24.03 6.27 29.48
C ASP A 52 24.78 6.00 30.80
N SER A 53 25.15 7.07 31.51
CA SER A 53 25.86 6.98 32.79
C SER A 53 25.04 6.32 33.91
N THR A 54 23.78 5.98 33.68
CA THR A 54 22.89 5.28 34.60
C THR A 54 22.59 3.84 34.15
N GLY A 55 23.26 3.37 33.09
CA GLY A 55 23.08 2.01 32.54
C GLY A 55 21.84 1.84 31.66
N ARG A 56 21.19 2.93 31.23
CA ARG A 56 20.04 2.85 30.32
C ARG A 56 20.51 2.81 28.87
N GLN A 57 19.89 1.95 28.07
CA GLN A 57 20.21 1.87 26.65
C GLN A 57 19.79 3.15 25.93
N ARG A 58 20.74 3.77 25.22
CA ARG A 58 20.49 4.90 24.33
C ARG A 58 20.06 4.38 22.97
N LEU A 59 19.13 5.09 22.36
CA LEU A 59 18.67 4.85 21.01
C LEU A 59 19.16 5.97 20.10
N MET A 60 19.68 5.61 18.93
CA MET A 60 20.00 6.54 17.85
C MET A 60 19.03 6.32 16.70
N LEU A 61 18.50 7.40 16.13
CA LEU A 61 17.69 7.34 14.92
C LEU A 61 18.52 6.78 13.76
N LEU A 62 17.88 6.00 12.89
CA LEU A 62 18.55 5.51 11.69
C LEU A 62 18.90 6.67 10.74
N PRO A 63 20.03 6.58 10.02
CA PRO A 63 20.33 7.45 8.89
C PRO A 63 19.21 7.43 7.82
N PRO A 64 18.95 8.56 7.11
CA PRO A 64 17.83 8.65 6.18
C PRO A 64 17.81 7.60 5.05
N ASP A 65 18.97 7.22 4.53
CA ASP A 65 19.13 6.16 3.53
C ASP A 65 18.67 4.79 4.07
N GLN A 66 19.03 4.47 5.32
CA GLN A 66 18.62 3.23 5.98
C GLN A 66 17.13 3.22 6.30
N VAL A 67 16.53 4.39 6.55
CA VAL A 67 15.07 4.52 6.73
C VAL A 67 14.34 4.18 5.42
N VAL A 68 14.84 4.64 4.27
CA VAL A 68 14.23 4.33 2.96
C VAL A 68 14.33 2.84 2.63
N ASP A 69 15.49 2.22 2.83
CA ASP A 69 15.66 0.79 2.55
C ASP A 69 14.78 -0.07 3.45
N ARG A 70 14.65 0.30 4.73
CA ARG A 70 13.74 -0.36 5.64
C ARG A 70 12.28 -0.20 5.23
N ALA A 71 11.86 1.01 4.82
CA ALA A 71 10.50 1.24 4.34
C ALA A 71 10.18 0.32 3.15
N ARG A 72 11.09 0.23 2.18
CA ARG A 72 10.95 -0.65 1.01
C ARG A 72 10.79 -2.12 1.40
N GLU A 73 11.65 -2.59 2.30
CA GLU A 73 11.61 -3.98 2.75
C GLU A 73 10.34 -4.30 3.53
N MET A 74 9.92 -3.40 4.40
CA MET A 74 8.68 -3.55 5.15
C MET A 74 7.43 -3.56 4.26
N THR A 75 7.38 -2.66 3.27
CA THR A 75 6.31 -2.69 2.27
C THR A 75 6.28 -4.04 1.56
N ARG A 76 7.44 -4.54 1.11
CA ARG A 76 7.53 -5.86 0.46
C ARG A 76 7.00 -6.97 1.36
N LEU A 77 7.48 -7.05 2.61
CA LEU A 77 7.06 -8.07 3.57
C LEU A 77 5.55 -8.01 3.88
N ALA A 78 4.99 -6.80 4.02
CA ALA A 78 3.57 -6.63 4.28
C ALA A 78 2.71 -7.15 3.12
N PHE A 79 3.08 -6.82 1.88
CA PHE A 79 2.35 -7.30 0.69
C PHE A 79 2.54 -8.80 0.45
N ASP A 80 3.73 -9.34 0.73
CA ASP A 80 3.98 -10.78 0.63
C ASP A 80 3.11 -11.55 1.65
N ALA A 81 2.99 -11.03 2.88
CA ALA A 81 2.10 -11.60 3.91
C ALA A 81 0.62 -11.51 3.50
N ILE A 82 0.15 -10.35 3.05
CA ILE A 82 -1.24 -10.16 2.57
C ILE A 82 -1.60 -11.18 1.49
N ARG A 83 -0.71 -11.40 0.53
CA ARG A 83 -0.95 -12.36 -0.56
C ARG A 83 -0.93 -13.80 -0.07
N ALA A 84 0.01 -14.14 0.82
CA ALA A 84 0.12 -15.50 1.37
C ALA A 84 -1.13 -15.88 2.18
N GLU A 85 -1.70 -14.92 2.92
CA GLU A 85 -2.89 -15.11 3.76
C GLU A 85 -4.21 -14.93 3.01
N GLY A 86 -4.17 -14.57 1.71
CA GLY A 86 -5.38 -14.34 0.92
C GLY A 86 -6.16 -13.09 1.34
N TRP A 87 -5.52 -12.10 1.96
CA TRP A 87 -6.11 -10.82 2.38
C TRP A 87 -6.21 -9.79 1.25
N SER A 88 -6.17 -10.27 0.01
CA SER A 88 -6.38 -9.48 -1.19
C SER A 88 -7.28 -10.24 -2.14
N TYR A 89 -8.20 -9.53 -2.79
CA TYR A 89 -9.11 -10.11 -3.77
C TYR A 89 -9.09 -9.31 -5.08
N GLU A 90 -9.40 -10.02 -6.17
CA GLU A 90 -9.49 -9.40 -7.48
C GLU A 90 -10.83 -8.64 -7.60
N ILE A 91 -10.75 -7.41 -8.09
CA ILE A 91 -11.92 -6.63 -8.49
C ILE A 91 -12.18 -6.89 -9.98
N PRO A 92 -13.44 -7.15 -10.40
CA PRO A 92 -13.80 -7.29 -11.80
C PRO A 92 -13.31 -6.11 -12.65
N SER A 93 -12.95 -6.35 -13.91
CA SER A 93 -12.63 -5.23 -14.80
C SER A 93 -13.88 -4.42 -15.13
N PHE A 94 -13.70 -3.23 -15.68
CA PHE A 94 -14.83 -2.44 -16.13
C PHE A 94 -15.67 -3.16 -17.19
N GLU A 95 -15.03 -3.88 -18.11
CA GLU A 95 -15.73 -4.68 -19.12
C GLU A 95 -16.60 -5.76 -18.49
N ASP A 96 -16.10 -6.41 -17.44
CA ASP A 96 -16.85 -7.42 -16.69
C ASP A 96 -18.08 -6.80 -16.03
N LEU A 97 -17.91 -5.64 -15.38
CA LEU A 97 -19.00 -4.89 -14.75
C LEU A 97 -20.08 -4.44 -15.75
N THR A 98 -19.68 -4.01 -16.96
CA THR A 98 -20.65 -3.60 -17.98
C THR A 98 -21.47 -4.75 -18.54
N LYS A 99 -20.87 -5.93 -18.69
CA LYS A 99 -21.57 -7.14 -19.20
C LYS A 99 -22.62 -7.63 -18.21
N GLU A 100 -22.29 -7.68 -16.91
CA GLU A 100 -23.24 -8.09 -15.87
C GLU A 100 -24.48 -7.19 -15.82
N LYS A 101 -24.32 -5.90 -16.10
CA LYS A 101 -25.43 -4.94 -16.14
C LYS A 101 -26.38 -5.21 -17.30
N GLU A 102 -25.84 -5.51 -18.49
CA GLU A 102 -26.65 -5.81 -19.69
C GLU A 102 -27.39 -7.14 -19.58
N GLU A 103 -26.85 -8.12 -18.85
CA GLU A 103 -27.50 -9.42 -18.62
C GLU A 103 -28.57 -9.40 -17.52
N SER A 104 -28.61 -8.34 -16.71
CA SER A 104 -29.56 -8.16 -15.60
C SER A 104 -30.78 -7.29 -15.95
N GLU A 105 -30.81 -6.70 -17.15
CA GLU A 105 -31.89 -5.87 -17.70
C GLU A 105 -32.75 -6.67 -18.71
#